data_AF-T1GCV9-F1
#
_entry.id   AF-T1GCV9-F1
#
_cell.length_a   1.000
_cell.length_b   1.000
_cell.length_c   1.000
_cell.angle_alpha   90.00
_cell.angle_beta   90.00
_cell.angle_gamma   90.00
#
_symmetry.space_group_name_H-M   'P 1'
#
loop_
_entity.id
_entity.type
_entity.pdbx_description
1 polymer ?
#
loop_
_entity_poly.entity_id
_entity_poly.type
_entity_poly.pdbx_seq_one_letter_code
_entity_poly.pdbx_strand_id
1 'polypeptide(L)'
;LDNFKNNTNYQLKISAKNSQGDGPQHLYPHWIRTLEYDPVFVPVVETTGNTESTITVGWHPPSLELLEYVHYYELIVTKAGEDKVIDEAIHPQNSRNLPYMFDDLEVATAYEFKVRACSELTKLCGPWSDTVNGTTMDGQPGKVRDLKVVCLPADNSRGIGNSISVTWDLPEKQNGKVVLYTIQCNGYST
;
A
#
# COMPACT_ATOMS: atom_id res chain seq x y z
N LEU A 1 3.06 -29.35 23.49
CA LEU A 1 2.01 -30.39 23.52
C LEU A 1 1.44 -30.33 22.13
N ASP A 2 1.71 -31.34 21.30
CA ASP A 2 1.57 -31.23 19.85
C ASP A 2 0.77 -32.43 19.32
N ASN A 3 0.27 -32.36 18.08
CA ASN A 3 -0.50 -33.42 17.41
C ASN A 3 -1.90 -33.71 17.99
N PHE A 4 -2.64 -32.69 18.41
CA PHE A 4 -4.06 -32.85 18.74
C PHE A 4 -4.89 -33.03 17.47
N LYS A 5 -5.94 -33.85 17.54
CA LYS A 5 -6.95 -33.98 16.48
C LYS A 5 -7.82 -32.74 16.47
N ASN A 6 -8.25 -32.31 15.28
CA ASN A 6 -9.21 -31.23 15.13
C ASN A 6 -10.57 -31.61 15.73
N ASN A 7 -11.36 -30.59 16.08
CA ASN A 7 -12.73 -30.72 16.57
C ASN A 7 -12.93 -31.72 17.73
N THR A 8 -11.91 -31.92 18.57
CA THR A 8 -11.86 -33.01 19.56
C THR A 8 -11.74 -32.43 20.97
N ASN A 9 -12.53 -32.97 21.91
CA ASN A 9 -12.48 -32.59 23.31
C ASN A 9 -11.31 -33.30 24.03
N TYR A 10 -10.47 -32.52 24.70
CA TYR A 10 -9.37 -32.99 25.52
C TYR A 10 -9.58 -32.58 26.98
N GLN A 11 -9.14 -33.44 27.89
CA GLN A 11 -9.10 -33.16 29.32
C GLN A 11 -7.64 -33.18 29.78
N LEU A 12 -7.18 -32.05 30.31
CA LEU A 12 -5.80 -31.90 30.76
C LEU A 12 -5.65 -32.33 32.22
N LYS A 13 -4.56 -33.03 32.53
CA LYS A 13 -4.14 -33.30 33.91
C LYS A 13 -2.65 -33.03 34.04
N ILE A 14 -2.24 -32.52 35.19
CA ILE A 14 -0.84 -32.21 35.49
C ILE A 14 -0.44 -32.87 36.82
N SER A 15 0.77 -33.42 36.87
CA SER A 15 1.40 -33.90 38.10
C SER A 15 2.89 -33.58 38.07
N ALA A 16 3.45 -33.17 39.20
CA ALA A 16 4.88 -32.93 39.34
C ALA A 16 5.62 -34.24 39.61
N LYS A 17 6.83 -34.40 39.06
CA LYS A 17 7.69 -35.57 39.31
C LYS A 17 9.05 -35.12 39.84
N ASN A 18 9.56 -35.79 40.86
CA ASN A 18 10.94 -35.63 41.31
C ASN A 18 11.60 -37.01 41.52
N SER A 19 12.81 -37.03 42.09
CA SER A 19 13.57 -38.27 42.34
C SER A 19 12.85 -39.24 43.29
N GLN A 20 11.92 -38.75 44.12
CA GLN A 20 11.17 -39.56 45.08
C GLN A 20 9.87 -40.11 44.49
N GLY A 21 9.44 -39.65 43.31
CA GLY A 21 8.27 -40.17 42.61
C GLY A 21 7.39 -39.09 41.97
N ASP A 22 6.18 -39.50 41.59
CA ASP A 22 5.14 -38.66 41.01
C ASP A 22 4.20 -38.13 42.10
N GLY A 23 3.92 -36.82 42.05
CA GLY A 23 2.96 -36.15 42.92
C GLY A 23 1.50 -36.32 42.47
N PRO A 24 0.54 -35.78 43.22
CA PRO A 24 -0.88 -35.91 42.90
C PRO A 24 -1.23 -35.28 41.54
N GLN A 25 -2.15 -35.91 40.82
CA GLN A 25 -2.68 -35.40 39.56
C GLN A 25 -3.76 -34.34 39.83
N HIS A 26 -3.58 -33.16 39.24
CA HIS A 26 -4.60 -32.12 39.17
C HIS A 26 -5.27 -32.13 37.80
N LEU A 27 -6.58 -32.39 37.79
CA LEU A 27 -7.41 -32.35 36.59
C LEU A 27 -7.86 -30.91 36.33
N TYR A 28 -7.73 -30.44 35.09
CA TYR A 28 -8.38 -29.21 34.68
C TYR A 28 -9.91 -29.46 34.61
N PRO A 29 -10.74 -28.62 35.25
CA PRO A 29 -12.15 -28.93 35.46
C PRO A 29 -13.00 -28.87 34.19
N HIS A 30 -12.52 -28.20 33.13
CA HIS A 30 -13.27 -28.03 31.89
C HIS A 30 -12.66 -28.84 30.75
N TRP A 31 -13.52 -29.32 29.85
CA TRP A 31 -13.07 -29.90 28.58
C TRP A 31 -12.63 -28.77 27.65
N ILE A 32 -11.52 -28.97 26.95
CA ILE A 32 -11.01 -28.03 25.95
C ILE A 32 -11.23 -28.68 24.59
N ARG A 33 -11.95 -28.00 23.69
CA ARG A 33 -12.16 -28.48 22.31
C ARG A 33 -11.17 -27.79 21.39
N THR A 34 -10.47 -28.57 20.58
CA THR A 34 -9.66 -28.02 19.48
C THR A 34 -10.53 -27.47 18.37
N LEU A 35 -10.01 -26.50 17.62
CA LEU A 35 -10.68 -25.95 16.45
C LEU A 35 -10.93 -27.04 15.40
N GLU A 36 -11.99 -26.87 14.61
CA GLU A 36 -12.34 -27.79 13.52
C GLU A 36 -11.46 -27.57 12.28
N TYR A 37 -11.15 -26.31 11.99
CA TYR A 37 -10.28 -25.84 10.93
C TYR A 37 -9.47 -24.65 11.43
N ASP A 38 -8.32 -24.39 10.80
CA ASP A 38 -7.55 -23.20 11.09
C ASP A 38 -8.35 -21.95 10.67
N PRO A 39 -8.43 -20.92 11.52
CA PRO A 39 -9.18 -19.71 11.21
C PRO A 39 -8.49 -18.95 10.10
N VAL A 40 -9.12 -18.90 8.93
CA VAL A 40 -8.65 -18.13 7.77
C VAL A 40 -9.42 -16.82 7.68
N PHE A 41 -8.69 -15.71 7.64
CA PHE A 41 -9.26 -14.39 7.41
C PHE A 41 -8.58 -13.73 6.21
N VAL A 42 -9.40 -13.21 5.29
CA VAL A 42 -8.96 -12.48 4.10
C VAL A 42 -9.51 -11.06 4.21
N PRO A 43 -8.66 -10.05 4.38
CA PRO A 43 -9.10 -8.66 4.45
C PRO A 43 -9.74 -8.21 3.13
N VAL A 44 -10.85 -7.48 3.22
CA VAL A 44 -11.41 -6.74 2.08
C VAL A 44 -10.79 -5.35 2.11
N VAL A 45 -9.91 -5.10 1.13
CA VAL A 45 -9.10 -3.89 1.03
C VAL A 45 -9.76 -2.91 0.07
N GLU A 46 -9.59 -1.61 0.32
CA GLU A 46 -10.04 -0.53 -0.55
C GLU A 46 -9.01 0.61 -0.53
N THR A 47 -8.86 1.32 -1.64
CA THR A 47 -8.10 2.58 -1.69
C THR A 47 -8.97 3.71 -1.17
N THR A 48 -8.51 4.43 -0.15
CA THR A 48 -9.30 5.45 0.57
C THR A 48 -8.84 6.88 0.30
N GLY A 49 -7.63 7.07 -0.24
CA GLY A 49 -7.11 8.38 -0.61
C GLY A 49 -5.81 8.27 -1.39
N ASN A 50 -5.47 9.34 -2.11
CA ASN A 50 -4.25 9.45 -2.91
C ASN A 50 -3.76 10.90 -2.93
N THR A 51 -2.45 11.08 -3.08
CA THR A 51 -1.78 12.37 -3.33
C THR A 51 -0.85 12.21 -4.53
N GLU A 52 -0.01 13.20 -4.82
CA GLU A 52 1.00 13.11 -5.88
C GLU A 52 2.01 11.97 -5.64
N SER A 53 2.32 11.62 -4.39
CA SER A 53 3.35 10.62 -4.08
C SER A 53 2.93 9.60 -3.01
N THR A 54 1.65 9.56 -2.63
CA THR A 54 1.15 8.64 -1.61
C THR A 54 -0.19 8.04 -2.00
N ILE A 55 -0.44 6.81 -1.56
CA ILE A 55 -1.74 6.15 -1.65
C ILE A 55 -2.07 5.50 -0.31
N THR A 56 -3.29 5.75 0.16
CA THR A 56 -3.79 5.20 1.41
C THR A 56 -4.75 4.05 1.12
N VAL A 57 -4.44 2.88 1.68
CA VAL A 57 -5.29 1.68 1.62
C VAL A 57 -5.89 1.40 3.00
N GLY A 58 -7.14 0.95 3.03
CA GLY A 58 -7.83 0.59 4.27
C GLY A 58 -8.58 -0.73 4.12
N TRP A 59 -8.82 -1.41 5.25
CA TRP A 59 -9.60 -2.64 5.31
C TRP A 59 -10.39 -2.72 6.61
N HIS A 60 -11.41 -3.57 6.60
CA HIS A 60 -12.23 -3.82 7.78
C HIS A 60 -11.57 -4.86 8.71
N PRO A 61 -11.75 -4.74 10.03
CA PRO A 61 -11.24 -5.74 10.97
C PRO A 61 -12.02 -7.06 10.83
N PRO A 62 -11.44 -8.20 11.25
CA PRO A 62 -12.13 -9.49 11.29
C PRO A 62 -13.31 -9.45 12.27
N SER A 63 -14.20 -10.43 12.15
CA SER A 63 -15.26 -10.66 13.12
C SER A 63 -14.69 -10.94 14.51
N LEU A 64 -15.49 -10.73 15.56
CA LEU A 64 -15.08 -10.97 16.95
C LEU A 64 -14.56 -12.40 17.20
N GLU A 65 -15.09 -13.38 16.46
CA GLU A 65 -14.66 -14.79 16.55
C GLU A 65 -13.27 -15.03 15.94
N LEU A 66 -12.86 -14.22 14.95
CA LEU A 66 -11.59 -14.34 14.26
C LEU A 66 -10.53 -13.35 14.80
N LEU A 67 -10.96 -12.37 15.58
CA LEU A 67 -10.15 -11.28 16.09
C LEU A 67 -8.96 -11.78 16.91
N GLU A 68 -9.16 -12.81 17.74
CA GLU A 68 -8.09 -13.37 18.58
C GLU A 68 -7.02 -14.14 17.78
N TYR A 69 -7.31 -14.50 16.52
CA TYR A 69 -6.40 -15.25 15.67
C TYR A 69 -5.56 -14.36 14.75
N VAL A 70 -6.01 -13.14 14.47
CA VAL A 70 -5.30 -12.16 13.61
C VAL A 70 -4.53 -11.17 14.47
N HIS A 71 -3.21 -11.17 14.34
CA HIS A 71 -2.33 -10.33 15.18
C HIS A 71 -1.79 -9.12 14.42
N TYR A 72 -1.49 -9.29 13.14
CA TYR A 72 -1.00 -8.24 12.27
C TYR A 72 -1.37 -8.51 10.81
N TYR A 73 -1.18 -7.52 9.97
CA TYR A 73 -1.40 -7.56 8.54
C TYR A 73 -0.08 -7.31 7.84
N GLU A 74 0.15 -8.04 6.75
CA GLU A 74 1.21 -7.76 5.81
C GLU A 74 0.60 -7.13 4.57
N LEU A 75 1.19 -6.04 4.11
CA LEU A 75 0.78 -5.30 2.94
C LEU A 75 1.93 -5.27 1.95
N ILE A 76 1.58 -5.35 0.67
CA ILE A 76 2.53 -5.16 -0.42
C ILE A 76 1.93 -4.21 -1.45
N VAL A 77 2.83 -3.48 -2.11
CA VAL A 77 2.50 -2.64 -3.27
C VAL A 77 3.37 -3.06 -4.46
N THR A 78 2.77 -3.08 -5.63
CA THR A 78 3.41 -3.33 -6.93
C THR A 78 3.00 -2.24 -7.92
N LYS A 79 3.84 -1.91 -8.91
CA LYS A 79 3.40 -1.08 -10.02
C LYS A 79 2.37 -1.85 -10.85
N ALA A 80 1.33 -1.18 -11.33
CA ALA A 80 0.27 -1.84 -12.10
C ALA A 80 0.85 -2.50 -13.36
N GLY A 81 0.59 -3.80 -13.53
CA GLY A 81 1.15 -4.60 -14.63
C GLY A 81 2.61 -5.04 -14.45
N GLU A 82 3.25 -4.77 -13.31
CA GLU A 82 4.55 -5.31 -12.95
C GLU A 82 4.42 -6.28 -11.77
N ASP A 83 5.09 -7.43 -11.82
CA ASP A 83 5.12 -8.40 -10.71
C ASP A 83 6.16 -8.06 -9.63
N LYS A 84 6.83 -6.90 -9.76
CA LYS A 84 7.89 -6.49 -8.83
C LYS A 84 7.30 -5.72 -7.65
N VAL A 85 7.44 -6.29 -6.46
CA VAL A 85 7.14 -5.59 -5.20
C VAL A 85 8.09 -4.41 -5.05
N ILE A 86 7.51 -3.22 -4.88
CA ILE A 86 8.27 -1.99 -4.68
C ILE A 86 8.48 -1.71 -3.19
N ASP A 87 7.49 -2.08 -2.36
CA ASP A 87 7.52 -1.86 -0.93
C ASP A 87 6.58 -2.85 -0.20
N GLU A 88 6.90 -3.10 1.08
CA GLU A 88 6.19 -4.01 1.97
C GLU A 88 6.06 -3.42 3.37
N ALA A 89 4.91 -3.65 4.01
CA ALA A 89 4.62 -3.08 5.31
C ALA A 89 3.94 -4.08 6.25
N ILE A 90 4.19 -3.92 7.55
CA ILE A 90 3.54 -4.69 8.61
C ILE A 90 2.68 -3.75 9.45
N HIS A 91 1.39 -4.05 9.56
CA HIS A 91 0.44 -3.24 10.30
C HIS A 91 -0.23 -4.05 11.42
N PRO A 92 -0.08 -3.67 12.71
CA PRO A 92 -0.64 -4.45 13.81
C PRO A 92 -2.17 -4.34 13.88
N GLN A 93 -2.84 -5.42 14.32
CA GLN A 93 -4.31 -5.50 14.36
C GLN A 93 -4.94 -4.51 15.36
N ASN A 94 -4.21 -4.16 16.44
CA ASN A 94 -4.67 -3.26 17.50
C ASN A 94 -4.63 -1.76 17.14
N SER A 95 -4.16 -1.41 15.94
CA SER A 95 -4.20 -0.04 15.44
C SER A 95 -5.65 0.43 15.32
N ARG A 96 -6.05 1.39 16.17
CA ARG A 96 -7.37 2.05 16.15
C ARG A 96 -7.72 2.71 14.80
N ASN A 97 -6.74 2.88 13.92
CA ASN A 97 -6.86 3.50 12.61
C ASN A 97 -6.36 2.51 11.54
N LEU A 98 -7.30 1.82 10.90
CA LEU A 98 -7.08 0.78 9.87
C LEU A 98 -6.63 1.23 8.46
N PRO A 99 -6.36 2.51 8.14
CA PRO A 99 -5.67 2.81 6.90
C PRO A 99 -4.15 2.80 7.07
N TYR A 100 -3.46 2.21 6.10
CA TYR A 100 -2.02 2.34 5.91
C TYR A 100 -1.75 3.22 4.68
N MET A 101 -0.80 4.13 4.80
CA MET A 101 -0.40 5.03 3.70
C MET A 101 0.96 4.58 3.19
N PHE A 102 1.01 4.15 1.93
CA PHE A 102 2.25 3.98 1.19
C PHE A 102 2.72 5.35 0.71
N ASP A 103 3.97 5.69 1.01
CA ASP A 103 4.65 6.91 0.59
C ASP A 103 5.76 6.65 -0.42
N ASP A 104 6.45 7.72 -0.84
CA ASP A 104 7.52 7.70 -1.85
C ASP A 104 7.14 7.00 -3.18
N LEU A 105 5.87 7.11 -3.58
CA LEU A 105 5.36 6.61 -4.85
C LEU A 105 5.65 7.60 -5.99
N GLU A 106 5.79 7.07 -7.21
CA GLU A 106 5.96 7.88 -8.41
C GLU A 106 4.64 8.60 -8.74
N VAL A 107 4.76 9.85 -9.17
CA VAL A 107 3.62 10.71 -9.54
C VAL A 107 2.93 10.22 -10.81
N ALA A 108 1.62 10.46 -10.93
CA ALA A 108 0.79 10.02 -12.06
C ALA A 108 0.98 8.54 -12.47
N THR A 109 1.20 7.66 -11.50
CA THR A 109 1.53 6.24 -11.70
C THR A 109 0.49 5.34 -11.03
N ALA A 110 0.12 4.27 -11.73
CA ALA A 110 -0.83 3.27 -11.23
C ALA A 110 -0.11 2.18 -10.44
N TYR A 111 -0.70 1.81 -9.31
CA TYR A 111 -0.21 0.83 -8.36
C TYR A 111 -1.31 -0.17 -7.99
N GLU A 112 -0.86 -1.36 -7.61
CA GLU A 112 -1.66 -2.49 -7.16
C GLU A 112 -1.28 -2.82 -5.72
N PHE A 113 -2.28 -3.06 -4.87
CA PHE A 113 -2.10 -3.31 -3.45
C PHE A 113 -2.76 -4.63 -3.04
N LYS A 114 -2.09 -5.36 -2.15
CA LYS A 114 -2.62 -6.59 -1.55
C LYS A 114 -2.32 -6.60 -0.06
N VAL A 115 -3.26 -7.15 0.71
CA VAL A 115 -3.12 -7.28 2.17
C VAL A 115 -3.45 -8.71 2.58
N ARG A 116 -2.70 -9.28 3.51
CA ARG A 116 -3.02 -10.56 4.13
C ARG A 116 -2.97 -10.47 5.64
N ALA A 117 -3.79 -11.27 6.30
CA ALA A 117 -3.82 -11.36 7.76
C ALA A 117 -2.87 -12.45 8.26
N CYS A 118 -2.14 -12.18 9.33
CA CYS A 118 -1.15 -13.10 9.88
C CYS A 118 -1.41 -13.36 11.37
N SER A 119 -1.11 -14.59 11.78
CA SER A 119 -1.23 -15.04 13.16
C SER A 119 0.14 -15.23 13.78
N GLU A 120 0.41 -14.52 14.87
CA GLU A 120 1.66 -14.68 15.59
C GLU A 120 1.74 -16.03 16.33
N LEU A 121 0.58 -16.62 16.66
CA LEU A 121 0.46 -17.91 17.35
C LEU A 121 0.92 -19.07 16.46
N THR A 122 0.45 -19.10 15.20
CA THR A 122 0.79 -20.17 14.26
C THR A 122 2.00 -19.83 13.39
N LYS A 123 2.45 -18.56 13.38
CA LYS A 123 3.48 -18.03 12.47
C LYS A 123 3.11 -18.22 10.98
N LEU A 124 1.82 -18.32 10.69
CA LEU A 124 1.29 -18.46 9.35
C LEU A 124 0.43 -17.25 9.00
N CYS A 125 0.44 -16.91 7.72
CA CYS A 125 -0.43 -15.90 7.14
C CYS A 125 -1.53 -16.57 6.30
N GLY A 126 -2.71 -15.96 6.31
CA GLY A 126 -3.79 -16.29 5.39
C GLY A 126 -3.44 -15.93 3.94
N PRO A 127 -4.35 -16.24 3.00
CA PRO A 127 -4.15 -15.87 1.62
C PRO A 127 -4.21 -14.34 1.45
N TRP A 128 -3.64 -13.86 0.35
CA TRP A 128 -3.74 -12.46 -0.05
C TRP A 128 -5.19 -12.07 -0.35
N SER A 129 -5.54 -10.82 -0.04
CA SER A 129 -6.77 -10.18 -0.49
C SER A 129 -6.84 -10.10 -2.01
N ASP A 130 -8.03 -9.74 -2.50
CA ASP A 130 -8.16 -9.22 -3.85
C ASP A 130 -7.23 -8.01 -4.05
N THR A 131 -6.72 -7.89 -5.27
CA THR A 131 -5.89 -6.74 -5.66
C THR A 131 -6.77 -5.50 -5.77
N VAL A 132 -6.35 -4.41 -5.13
CA VAL A 132 -6.95 -3.09 -5.36
C VAL A 132 -6.00 -2.17 -6.09
N ASN A 133 -6.55 -1.31 -6.93
CA ASN A 133 -5.78 -0.39 -7.76
C ASN A 133 -5.89 1.02 -7.21
N GLY A 134 -4.77 1.74 -7.20
CA GLY A 134 -4.72 3.17 -6.90
C GLY A 134 -3.82 3.90 -7.88
N THR A 135 -4.10 5.16 -8.16
CA THR A 135 -3.27 5.99 -9.04
C THR A 135 -2.89 7.26 -8.29
N THR A 136 -1.60 7.57 -8.23
CA THR A 136 -1.14 8.83 -7.65
C THR A 136 -1.61 10.00 -8.50
N MET A 137 -1.82 11.16 -7.87
CA MET A 137 -2.28 12.36 -8.55
C MET A 137 -1.22 12.88 -9.54
N ASP A 138 -1.69 13.66 -10.51
CA ASP A 138 -0.83 14.45 -11.38
C ASP A 138 -0.02 15.44 -10.52
N GLY A 139 1.30 15.44 -10.69
CA GLY A 139 2.23 16.35 -10.05
C GLY A 139 2.74 17.44 -10.98
N GLN A 140 3.67 18.26 -10.48
CA GLN A 140 4.22 19.37 -11.27
C GLN A 140 4.98 18.88 -12.51
N PRO A 141 4.64 19.32 -13.73
CA PRO A 141 5.41 18.99 -14.92
C PRO A 141 6.84 19.54 -14.83
N GLY A 142 7.79 18.78 -15.38
CA GLY A 142 9.19 19.17 -15.49
C GLY A 142 9.44 20.26 -16.53
N LYS A 143 10.73 20.56 -16.78
CA LYS A 143 11.13 21.55 -17.78
C LYS A 143 10.78 21.08 -19.19
N VAL A 144 10.29 21.99 -20.03
CA VAL A 144 10.11 21.75 -21.46
C VAL A 144 11.45 21.43 -22.12
N ARG A 145 11.43 20.55 -23.12
CA ARG A 145 12.64 20.19 -23.86
C ARG A 145 12.80 21.07 -25.09
N ASP A 146 14.03 21.19 -25.57
CA ASP A 146 14.34 21.84 -26.85
C ASP A 146 13.74 23.25 -27.03
N LEU A 147 13.76 24.05 -25.95
CA LEU A 147 13.29 25.44 -25.99
C LEU A 147 14.16 26.27 -26.93
N LYS A 148 13.56 26.73 -28.03
CA LYS A 148 14.19 27.59 -29.03
C LYS A 148 13.44 28.91 -29.13
N VAL A 149 14.19 30.00 -28.99
CA VAL A 149 13.70 31.37 -29.13
C VAL A 149 14.42 32.02 -30.29
N VAL A 150 13.66 32.53 -31.27
CA VAL A 150 14.20 33.19 -32.45
C VAL A 150 13.55 34.56 -32.60
N CYS A 151 14.36 35.61 -32.59
CA CYS A 151 13.91 36.96 -32.92
C CYS A 151 13.82 37.09 -34.44
N LEU A 152 12.63 37.40 -34.93
CA LEU A 152 12.39 37.65 -36.34
C LEU A 152 12.47 39.17 -36.59
N PRO A 153 13.33 39.60 -37.53
CA PRO A 153 13.47 41.01 -37.85
C PRO A 153 12.16 41.57 -38.40
N ALA A 154 11.88 42.85 -38.11
CA ALA A 154 10.74 43.53 -38.71
C ALA A 154 10.86 43.54 -40.23
N ASP A 155 9.78 43.16 -40.90
CA ASP A 155 9.64 43.31 -42.34
C ASP A 155 8.71 44.49 -42.61
N ASN A 156 9.33 45.66 -42.75
CA ASN A 156 8.64 46.93 -43.02
C ASN A 156 7.87 46.90 -44.35
N SER A 157 8.27 46.03 -45.29
CA SER A 157 7.61 45.83 -46.58
C SER A 157 6.28 45.09 -46.46
N ARG A 158 6.09 44.29 -45.40
CA ARG A 158 4.87 43.51 -45.13
C ARG A 158 4.06 44.05 -43.94
N GLY A 159 4.50 45.13 -43.31
CA GLY A 159 3.89 45.67 -42.09
C GLY A 159 4.06 44.79 -40.84
N ILE A 160 5.06 43.91 -40.83
CA ILE A 160 5.32 42.97 -39.74
C ILE A 160 6.33 43.62 -38.78
N GLY A 161 5.91 43.93 -37.56
CA GLY A 161 6.78 44.43 -36.50
C GLY A 161 7.77 43.38 -35.98
N ASN A 162 8.69 43.79 -35.10
CA ASN A 162 9.59 42.85 -34.43
C ASN A 162 8.78 41.74 -33.74
N SER A 163 9.08 40.49 -34.07
CA SER A 163 8.37 39.33 -33.53
C SER A 163 9.34 38.32 -32.95
N ILE A 164 8.87 37.51 -32.01
CA ILE A 164 9.65 36.46 -31.36
C ILE A 164 8.91 35.15 -31.60
N SER A 165 9.61 34.18 -32.18
CA SER A 165 9.14 32.80 -32.33
C SER A 165 9.70 31.97 -31.18
N VAL A 166 8.81 31.26 -30.47
CA VAL A 166 9.15 30.40 -29.34
C VAL A 166 8.62 29.00 -29.65
N THR A 167 9.49 27.99 -29.61
CA THR A 167 9.15 26.58 -29.87
C THR A 167 9.79 25.69 -28.82
N TRP A 168 9.11 24.61 -28.42
CA TRP A 168 9.58 23.66 -27.43
C TRP A 168 8.90 22.31 -27.61
N ASP A 169 9.52 21.27 -27.07
CA ASP A 169 9.00 19.91 -26.99
C ASP A 169 8.39 19.63 -25.61
N LEU A 170 7.70 18.48 -25.50
CA LEU A 170 7.07 18.03 -24.26
C LEU A 170 8.06 18.02 -23.08
N PRO A 171 7.60 18.33 -21.85
CA PRO A 171 8.42 18.27 -20.64
C PRO A 171 9.20 16.98 -20.48
N GLU A 172 10.39 17.07 -19.90
CA GLU A 172 11.24 15.92 -19.55
C GLU A 172 10.48 14.91 -18.69
N LYS A 173 9.68 15.41 -17.74
CA LYS A 173 8.74 14.63 -16.95
C LYS A 173 7.38 15.29 -17.06
N GLN A 174 6.37 14.60 -17.56
CA GLN A 174 5.03 15.19 -17.67
C GLN A 174 4.31 15.19 -16.33
N ASN A 175 4.60 14.20 -15.48
CA ASN A 175 4.00 14.03 -14.15
C ASN A 175 2.47 14.12 -14.17
N GLY A 176 1.83 13.63 -15.23
CA GLY A 176 0.42 13.84 -15.49
C GLY A 176 0.17 14.39 -16.89
N LYS A 177 -1.05 14.87 -17.15
CA LYS A 177 -1.42 15.41 -18.46
C LYS A 177 -1.18 16.91 -18.54
N VAL A 178 -0.29 17.35 -19.44
CA VAL A 178 -0.06 18.78 -19.69
C VAL A 178 -1.26 19.39 -20.43
N VAL A 179 -1.88 20.42 -19.83
CA VAL A 179 -3.10 21.07 -20.37
C VAL A 179 -2.86 22.48 -20.91
N LEU A 180 -1.87 23.21 -20.41
CA LEU A 180 -1.61 24.62 -20.77
C LEU A 180 -0.12 24.95 -20.64
N TYR A 181 0.36 25.86 -21.50
CA TYR A 181 1.65 26.53 -21.36
C TYR A 181 1.44 28.03 -21.20
N THR A 182 2.13 28.65 -20.24
CA THR A 182 2.12 30.10 -20.02
C THR A 182 3.48 30.68 -20.37
N ILE A 183 3.49 31.69 -21.24
CA ILE A 183 4.71 32.42 -21.63
C ILE A 183 4.63 33.82 -21.03
N GLN A 184 5.66 34.23 -20.30
CA GLN A 184 5.80 35.58 -19.76
C GLN A 184 7.04 36.24 -20.36
N CYS A 185 6.85 37.39 -21.00
CA CYS A 185 7.94 38.19 -21.58
C CYS A 185 8.03 39.51 -20.83
N ASN A 186 9.14 39.73 -20.11
CA ASN A 186 9.41 40.97 -19.41
C ASN A 186 10.46 41.76 -20.19
N GLY A 187 10.17 43.03 -20.50
CA GLY A 187 11.07 43.94 -21.20
C GLY A 187 11.37 45.19 -20.39
N TYR A 188 12.58 45.71 -20.52
CA TYR A 188 12.94 47.04 -20.01
C TYR A 188 13.56 47.83 -21.16
N SER A 189 13.09 49.07 -21.37
CA SER A 189 13.68 49.99 -22.33
C SER A 189 14.62 50.93 -21.59
N THR A 190 15.88 50.98 -22.02
CA THR A 190 16.82 52.06 -21.65
C THR A 190 16.60 53.27 -22.54
#